data_AF-A0AAD2J0M2-F1
#
_entry.id   AF-A0AAD2J0M2-F1
#
_cell.length_a   1.000
_cell.length_b   1.000
_cell.length_c   1.000
_cell.angle_alpha   90.00
_cell.angle_beta   90.00
_cell.angle_gamma   90.00
#
_symmetry.space_group_name_H-M   'P 1'
#
loop_
_entity.id
_entity.type
_entity.pdbx_description
1 polymer ?
#
loop_
_entity_poly.entity_id
_entity_poly.type
_entity_poly.pdbx_seq_one_letter_code
_entity_poly.pdbx_strand_id
1 'polypeptide(L)'
;MHLGKSYRLGEFIIWTRRKIYVLLALGFAPVLLHQLAGLKWLTLPLSVVSLLGTATTFVVGFKNVQTYARTVEAQKVWMSIVSASRYWGVISSNYVGDAERGTALVQRHLAWLTALRYQLREARVWETVGNRPNAEYRRQYVIPERAEPLESALSRYLPAQDIAGLMQTDDKAAQMLAMQGRAVRGLLDAGAITAAEYAELNSRIRELLDLQGQAERIKNFPYPRQYAIINTLFVRSFCVALPFGLTGQFAQLGQDIGGYMQGQMAWLAVPFSVIISWIYTSLEQVGESTENPFEGSANDVPISRLSVMIERDLKQMAGSANLPALPASVIAL
;
A
#
# COMPACT_ATOMS: atom_id res chain seq x y z
N MET A 1 2.42 -3.95 -6.89
CA MET A 1 3.85 -4.04 -6.58
C MET A 1 4.68 -3.85 -7.83
N HIS A 2 5.54 -2.85 -7.79
CA HIS A 2 6.59 -2.56 -8.76
C HIS A 2 7.54 -3.75 -8.73
N LEU A 3 7.57 -4.51 -9.82
CA LEU A 3 8.43 -5.70 -9.95
C LEU A 3 9.73 -5.40 -10.73
N GLY A 4 10.01 -4.11 -10.96
CA GLY A 4 11.23 -3.63 -11.61
C GLY A 4 12.44 -3.70 -10.67
N LYS A 5 13.64 -3.60 -11.26
CA LYS A 5 14.92 -3.78 -10.53
C LYS A 5 15.18 -2.70 -9.46
N SER A 6 14.76 -1.46 -9.69
CA SER A 6 14.88 -0.35 -8.73
C SER A 6 14.12 0.89 -9.19
N TYR A 7 13.75 1.74 -8.23
CA TYR A 7 13.32 3.10 -8.52
C TYR A 7 14.52 3.93 -9.02
N ARG A 8 14.33 4.69 -10.10
CA ARG A 8 15.37 5.63 -10.56
C ARG A 8 15.39 6.84 -9.63
N LEU A 9 16.58 7.37 -9.35
CA LEU A 9 16.73 8.56 -8.49
C LEU A 9 15.87 9.74 -8.98
N GLY A 10 15.78 9.94 -10.30
CA GLY A 10 14.96 10.99 -10.90
C GLY A 10 13.46 10.85 -10.60
N GLU A 11 12.92 9.62 -10.62
CA GLU A 11 11.52 9.36 -10.27
C GLU A 11 11.24 9.68 -8.81
N PHE A 12 12.17 9.29 -7.94
CA PHE A 12 12.08 9.55 -6.50
C PHE A 12 12.13 11.05 -6.18
N ILE A 13 13.01 11.79 -6.87
CA ILE A 13 13.07 13.26 -6.77
C ILE A 13 11.75 13.88 -7.26
N ILE A 14 11.19 13.44 -8.38
CA ILE A 14 9.91 13.95 -8.90
C ILE A 14 8.77 13.69 -7.89
N TRP A 15 8.73 12.51 -7.29
CA TRP A 15 7.73 12.14 -6.28
C TRP A 15 7.85 12.96 -4.98
N THR A 16 9.06 13.41 -4.63
CA THR A 16 9.33 14.19 -3.40
C THR A 16 9.51 15.70 -3.63
N ARG A 17 9.48 16.17 -4.90
CA ARG A 17 9.83 17.56 -5.29
C ARG A 17 9.10 18.65 -4.52
N ARG A 18 7.83 18.42 -4.18
CA ARG A 18 7.01 19.39 -3.42
C ARG A 18 7.58 19.61 -2.02
N LYS A 19 8.05 18.55 -1.35
CA LYS A 19 8.75 18.67 -0.06
C LYS A 19 10.10 19.36 -0.27
N ILE A 20 10.84 19.04 -1.33
CA ILE A 20 12.12 19.70 -1.66
C ILE A 20 11.95 21.22 -1.80
N TYR A 21 10.90 21.71 -2.48
CA TYR A 21 10.66 23.15 -2.59
C TYR A 21 10.42 23.82 -1.23
N VAL A 22 9.68 23.17 -0.33
CA VAL A 22 9.48 23.67 1.04
C VAL A 22 10.80 23.66 1.81
N LEU A 23 11.60 22.60 1.67
CA LEU A 23 12.91 22.50 2.33
C LEU A 23 13.90 23.55 1.81
N LEU A 24 13.87 23.87 0.52
CA LEU A 24 14.67 24.96 -0.04
C LEU A 24 14.27 26.30 0.60
N ALA A 25 12.97 26.60 0.67
CA ALA A 25 12.49 27.82 1.31
C ALA A 25 12.89 27.88 2.79
N LEU A 26 12.77 26.77 3.52
CA LEU A 26 13.21 26.67 4.91
C LEU A 26 14.74 26.78 5.07
N GLY A 27 15.52 26.27 4.12
CA GLY A 27 16.97 26.36 4.12
C GLY A 27 17.47 27.79 3.86
N PHE A 28 16.85 28.48 2.90
CA PHE A 28 17.20 29.86 2.58
C PHE A 28 16.80 30.86 3.67
N ALA A 29 15.68 30.66 4.37
CA ALA A 29 15.16 31.63 5.31
C ALA A 29 16.15 32.02 6.43
N PRO A 30 16.80 31.10 7.16
CA PRO A 30 17.79 31.45 8.19
C PRO A 30 19.04 32.13 7.63
N VAL A 31 19.51 31.69 6.46
CA VAL A 31 20.69 32.28 5.81
C VAL A 31 20.43 33.72 5.39
N LEU A 32 19.25 33.99 4.81
CA LEU A 32 18.84 35.35 4.44
C LEU A 32 18.69 36.25 5.67
N LEU A 33 18.06 35.77 6.75
CA LEU A 33 17.93 36.52 8.00
C LEU A 33 19.30 36.80 8.64
N HIS A 34 20.21 35.83 8.60
CA HIS A 34 21.56 35.97 9.14
C HIS A 34 22.41 36.95 8.31
N GLN A 35 22.43 36.81 6.98
CA GLN A 35 23.31 37.58 6.09
C GLN A 35 22.79 38.96 5.72
N LEU A 36 21.49 39.08 5.42
CA LEU A 36 20.91 40.33 4.93
C LEU A 36 20.34 41.19 6.06
N ALA A 37 19.64 40.56 7.03
CA ALA A 37 19.04 41.28 8.15
C ALA A 37 19.96 41.39 9.38
N GLY A 38 21.15 40.77 9.34
CA GLY A 38 22.13 40.80 10.43
C GLY A 38 21.65 40.12 11.72
N LEU A 39 20.59 39.30 11.68
CA LEU A 39 19.98 38.62 12.83
C LEU A 39 20.80 37.39 13.26
N LYS A 40 22.05 37.61 13.64
CA LYS A 40 23.00 36.54 14.02
C LYS A 40 22.63 35.79 15.29
N TRP A 41 21.76 36.36 16.13
CA TRP A 41 21.28 35.74 17.37
C TRP A 41 20.23 34.64 17.13
N LEU A 42 19.63 34.58 15.94
CA LEU A 42 18.57 33.62 15.60
C LEU A 42 19.10 32.21 15.30
N THR A 43 20.40 31.97 15.51
CA THR A 43 21.03 30.64 15.33
C THR A 43 20.72 29.72 16.51
N LEU A 44 20.46 28.44 16.22
CA LEU A 44 20.24 27.44 17.26
C LEU A 44 21.54 26.70 17.59
N PRO A 45 21.79 26.30 18.85
CA PRO A 45 22.91 25.44 19.18
C PRO A 45 22.80 24.09 18.43
N LEU A 46 23.86 23.69 17.71
CA LEU A 46 23.84 22.45 16.94
C LEU A 46 23.63 21.21 17.81
N SER A 47 24.02 21.25 19.09
CA SER A 47 23.76 20.17 20.05
C SER A 47 22.26 19.90 20.24
N VAL A 48 21.43 20.96 20.31
CA VAL A 48 19.96 20.85 20.45
C VAL A 48 19.36 20.29 19.16
N VAL A 49 19.81 20.76 18.00
CA VAL A 49 19.38 20.26 16.69
C VAL A 49 19.76 18.79 16.50
N SER A 50 20.97 18.40 16.89
CA SER A 50 21.47 17.03 16.82
C SER A 50 20.69 16.07 17.73
N LEU A 51 20.33 16.52 18.94
CA LEU A 51 19.47 15.75 19.84
C LEU A 51 18.08 15.53 19.22
N LEU A 52 17.50 16.58 18.64
CA LEU A 52 16.22 16.48 17.95
C LEU A 52 16.29 15.56 16.71
N GLY A 53 17.38 15.63 15.94
CA GLY A 53 17.63 14.73 14.80
C GLY A 53 17.78 13.27 15.22
N THR A 54 18.48 13.02 16.33
CA THR A 54 18.62 11.68 16.91
C THR A 54 17.25 11.12 17.30
N ALA A 55 16.45 11.89 18.04
CA ALA A 55 15.08 11.48 18.40
C ALA A 55 14.20 11.25 17.17
N THR A 56 14.29 12.11 16.16
CA THR A 56 13.56 11.99 14.89
C THR A 56 13.94 10.71 14.14
N THR A 57 15.23 10.34 14.13
CA THR A 57 15.72 9.09 13.50
C THR A 57 15.05 7.88 14.11
N PHE A 58 15.02 7.78 15.44
CA PHE A 58 14.38 6.67 16.12
C PHE A 58 12.89 6.58 15.79
N VAL A 59 12.18 7.70 15.91
CA VAL A 59 10.73 7.78 15.69
C VAL A 59 10.36 7.36 14.26
N VAL A 60 11.02 7.91 13.25
CA VAL A 60 10.82 7.55 11.82
C VAL A 60 11.22 6.09 11.56
N GLY A 61 12.33 5.63 12.14
CA GLY A 61 12.79 4.25 12.00
C GLY A 61 11.76 3.24 12.52
N PHE A 62 11.23 3.46 13.72
CA PHE A 62 10.21 2.59 14.30
C PHE A 62 8.91 2.59 13.48
N LYS A 63 8.45 3.76 13.01
CA LYS A 63 7.28 3.85 12.12
C LYS A 63 7.47 3.01 10.86
N ASN A 64 8.62 3.15 10.19
CA ASN A 64 8.88 2.46 8.92
C ASN A 64 8.96 0.94 9.10
N VAL A 65 9.54 0.46 10.20
CA VAL A 65 9.52 -0.98 10.53
C VAL A 65 8.10 -1.49 10.72
N GLN A 66 7.25 -0.73 11.44
CA GLN A 66 5.86 -1.11 11.71
C GLN A 66 4.98 -1.10 10.46
N THR A 67 5.10 -0.07 9.61
CA THR A 67 4.34 0.00 8.35
C THR A 67 4.81 -1.05 7.34
N TYR A 68 6.10 -1.34 7.29
CA TYR A 68 6.64 -2.45 6.50
C TYR A 68 6.10 -3.81 6.96
N ALA A 69 6.11 -4.08 8.28
CA ALA A 69 5.59 -5.33 8.84
C ALA A 69 4.12 -5.57 8.46
N ARG A 70 3.31 -4.50 8.45
CA ARG A 70 1.91 -4.54 8.01
C ARG A 70 1.75 -4.89 6.53
N THR A 71 2.60 -4.36 5.66
CA THR A 71 2.62 -4.75 4.23
C THR A 71 3.01 -6.22 4.06
N VAL A 72 3.99 -6.70 4.83
CA VAL A 72 4.38 -8.13 4.82
C VAL A 72 3.23 -9.02 5.32
N GLU A 73 2.49 -8.62 6.36
CA GLU A 73 1.30 -9.33 6.83
C GLU A 73 0.25 -9.42 5.71
N ALA A 74 -0.04 -8.31 5.03
CA ALA A 74 -0.96 -8.27 3.90
C ALA A 74 -0.54 -9.22 2.77
N GLN A 75 0.75 -9.25 2.44
CA GLN A 75 1.28 -10.17 1.45
C GLN A 75 1.09 -11.63 1.89
N LYS A 76 1.40 -11.97 3.15
CA LYS A 76 1.21 -13.33 3.69
C LYS A 76 -0.25 -13.77 3.59
N VAL A 77 -1.20 -12.92 4.01
CA VAL A 77 -2.64 -13.21 3.91
C VAL A 77 -3.04 -13.52 2.47
N TRP A 78 -2.63 -12.68 1.51
CA TRP A 78 -2.97 -12.90 0.11
C TRP A 78 -2.29 -14.12 -0.50
N MET A 79 -1.06 -14.45 -0.10
CA MET A 79 -0.43 -15.70 -0.52
C MET A 79 -1.14 -16.93 0.05
N SER A 80 -1.65 -16.86 1.28
CA SER A 80 -2.52 -17.90 1.84
C SER A 80 -3.84 -18.02 1.07
N ILE A 81 -4.45 -16.89 0.66
CA ILE A 81 -5.65 -16.90 -0.21
C ILE A 81 -5.34 -17.59 -1.54
N VAL A 82 -4.17 -17.34 -2.15
CA VAL A 82 -3.76 -18.03 -3.39
C VAL A 82 -3.70 -19.54 -3.19
N SER A 83 -3.04 -20.00 -2.12
CA SER A 83 -2.91 -21.43 -1.81
C SER A 83 -4.27 -22.08 -1.51
N ALA A 84 -5.08 -21.46 -0.66
CA ALA A 84 -6.43 -21.94 -0.32
C ALA A 84 -7.35 -21.97 -1.55
N SER A 85 -7.24 -20.96 -2.43
CA SER A 85 -7.99 -20.92 -3.69
C SER A 85 -7.61 -22.06 -4.64
N ARG A 86 -6.31 -22.35 -4.79
CA ARG A 86 -5.85 -23.46 -5.63
C ARG A 86 -6.35 -24.80 -5.10
N TYR A 87 -6.26 -24.99 -3.79
CA TYR A 87 -6.77 -26.21 -3.16
C TYR A 87 -8.29 -26.32 -3.31
N TRP A 88 -9.03 -25.21 -3.15
CA TRP A 88 -10.46 -25.14 -3.45
C TRP A 88 -10.77 -25.63 -4.87
N GLY A 89 -9.98 -25.23 -5.86
CA GLY A 89 -10.06 -25.73 -7.23
C GLY A 89 -9.94 -27.24 -7.34
N VAL A 90 -8.91 -27.81 -6.71
CA VAL A 90 -8.64 -29.26 -6.71
C VAL A 90 -9.79 -30.04 -6.10
N ILE A 91 -10.30 -29.63 -4.94
CA ILE A 91 -11.39 -30.36 -4.28
C ILE A 91 -12.74 -30.15 -4.96
N SER A 92 -12.95 -28.99 -5.60
CA SER A 92 -14.16 -28.72 -6.39
C SER A 92 -14.26 -29.62 -7.63
N SER A 93 -13.14 -29.96 -8.26
CA SER A 93 -13.13 -30.88 -9.41
C SER A 93 -13.17 -32.35 -8.99
N ASN A 94 -12.54 -32.70 -7.86
CA ASN A 94 -12.33 -34.11 -7.50
C ASN A 94 -13.47 -34.71 -6.67
N TYR A 95 -14.06 -33.94 -5.76
CA TYR A 95 -15.13 -34.44 -4.89
C TYR A 95 -16.50 -34.37 -5.56
N VAL A 96 -16.68 -33.37 -6.41
CA VAL A 96 -17.92 -33.21 -7.16
C VAL A 96 -17.78 -34.01 -8.45
N GLY A 97 -18.34 -35.23 -8.49
CA GLY A 97 -18.25 -36.14 -9.64
C GLY A 97 -18.90 -35.65 -10.95
N ASP A 98 -19.31 -34.39 -11.00
CA ASP A 98 -19.93 -33.70 -12.12
C ASP A 98 -19.16 -32.40 -12.42
N ALA A 99 -18.60 -32.32 -13.63
CA ALA A 99 -17.80 -31.20 -14.09
C ALA A 99 -18.57 -29.87 -14.11
N GLU A 100 -19.89 -29.90 -14.34
CA GLU A 100 -20.72 -28.70 -14.35
C GLU A 100 -20.83 -28.12 -12.94
N ARG A 101 -21.13 -28.97 -11.95
CA ARG A 101 -21.22 -28.57 -10.54
C ARG A 101 -19.87 -28.13 -9.98
N GLY A 102 -18.77 -28.80 -10.33
CA GLY A 102 -17.41 -28.37 -9.96
C GLY A 102 -17.08 -27.00 -10.54
N THR A 103 -17.41 -26.76 -11.81
CA THR A 103 -17.25 -25.45 -12.46
C THR A 103 -18.09 -24.36 -11.77
N ALA A 104 -19.31 -24.69 -11.36
CA ALA A 104 -20.19 -23.76 -10.66
C ALA A 104 -19.65 -23.35 -9.26
N LEU A 105 -18.94 -24.24 -8.57
CA LEU A 105 -18.22 -23.90 -7.33
C LEU A 105 -17.01 -23.01 -7.59
N VAL A 106 -16.25 -23.29 -8.66
CA VAL A 106 -15.10 -22.46 -9.08
C VAL A 106 -15.56 -21.06 -9.47
N GLN A 107 -16.63 -20.91 -10.24
CA GLN A 107 -17.17 -19.60 -10.63
C GLN A 107 -17.58 -18.77 -9.42
N ARG A 108 -18.30 -19.37 -8.45
CA ARG A 108 -18.66 -18.67 -7.19
C ARG A 108 -17.43 -18.27 -6.38
N HIS A 109 -16.39 -19.09 -6.35
CA HIS A 109 -15.11 -18.75 -5.70
C HIS A 109 -14.43 -17.55 -6.39
N LEU A 110 -14.43 -17.50 -7.72
CA LEU A 110 -13.89 -16.37 -8.49
C LEU A 110 -14.71 -15.09 -8.30
N ALA A 111 -16.02 -15.22 -8.13
CA ALA A 111 -16.89 -14.11 -7.76
C ALA A 111 -16.59 -13.59 -6.34
N TRP A 112 -16.37 -14.47 -5.36
CA TRP A 112 -15.91 -14.06 -4.02
C TRP A 112 -14.57 -13.32 -4.09
N LEU A 113 -13.59 -13.90 -4.78
CA LEU A 113 -12.26 -13.31 -4.95
C LEU A 113 -12.34 -11.92 -5.61
N THR A 114 -13.26 -11.75 -6.57
CA THR A 114 -13.56 -10.47 -7.20
C THR A 114 -14.17 -9.49 -6.21
N ALA A 115 -15.21 -9.88 -5.47
CA ALA A 115 -15.84 -9.04 -4.45
C ALA A 115 -14.84 -8.58 -3.38
N LEU A 116 -14.05 -9.50 -2.82
CA LEU A 116 -13.01 -9.20 -1.82
C LEU A 116 -11.99 -8.20 -2.36
N ARG A 117 -11.49 -8.42 -3.58
CA ARG A 117 -10.53 -7.52 -4.22
C ARG A 117 -11.09 -6.11 -4.39
N TYR A 118 -12.35 -5.96 -4.80
CA TYR A 118 -13.00 -4.66 -4.93
C TYR A 118 -13.21 -3.99 -3.57
N GLN A 119 -13.68 -4.74 -2.57
CA GLN A 119 -13.85 -4.25 -1.20
C GLN A 119 -12.54 -3.72 -0.61
N LEU A 120 -11.41 -4.42 -0.82
CA LEU A 120 -10.10 -3.94 -0.37
C LEU A 120 -9.60 -2.71 -1.15
N ARG A 121 -10.19 -2.39 -2.31
CA ARG A 121 -9.85 -1.22 -3.14
C ARG A 121 -10.72 0.00 -2.86
N GLU A 122 -11.74 -0.13 -2.03
CA GLU A 122 -12.57 1.00 -1.57
C GLU A 122 -11.73 2.02 -0.83
N ALA A 123 -11.93 3.31 -1.12
CA ALA A 123 -11.16 4.36 -0.47
C ALA A 123 -11.54 4.49 1.02
N ARG A 124 -10.54 4.72 1.86
CA ARG A 124 -10.72 5.15 3.27
C ARG A 124 -10.17 6.56 3.47
N VAL A 125 -10.71 7.30 4.44
CA VAL A 125 -10.37 8.73 4.67
C VAL A 125 -8.88 8.93 4.98
N TRP A 126 -8.23 7.90 5.52
CA TRP A 126 -6.84 7.95 5.95
C TRP A 126 -5.83 7.43 4.92
N GLU A 127 -6.31 7.02 3.74
CA GLU A 127 -5.48 6.53 2.66
C GLU A 127 -4.80 7.64 1.88
N THR A 128 -3.65 7.33 1.28
CA THR A 128 -2.72 8.35 0.76
C THR A 128 -2.67 8.43 -0.77
N VAL A 129 -3.30 7.51 -1.50
CA VAL A 129 -3.37 7.49 -2.97
C VAL A 129 -4.02 8.76 -3.53
N GLY A 130 -4.92 9.38 -2.76
CA GLY A 130 -5.53 10.67 -3.08
C GLY A 130 -4.58 11.87 -2.97
N ASN A 131 -3.47 11.74 -2.22
CA ASN A 131 -2.53 12.84 -2.05
C ASN A 131 -1.90 13.22 -3.39
N ARG A 132 -1.67 14.52 -3.61
CA ARG A 132 -1.20 15.05 -4.91
C ARG A 132 0.01 14.29 -5.50
N PRO A 133 1.06 13.93 -4.74
CA PRO A 133 2.19 13.16 -5.28
C PRO A 133 1.79 11.77 -5.79
N ASN A 134 0.93 11.07 -5.04
CA ASN A 134 0.50 9.71 -5.37
C ASN A 134 -0.56 9.71 -6.49
N ALA A 135 -1.42 10.73 -6.54
CA ALA A 135 -2.38 10.92 -7.61
C ALA A 135 -1.70 11.21 -8.96
N GLU A 136 -0.59 11.97 -8.94
CA GLU A 136 0.22 12.21 -10.13
C GLU A 136 0.92 10.93 -10.60
N TYR A 137 1.57 10.20 -9.68
CA TYR A 137 2.24 8.95 -10.01
C TYR A 137 1.27 7.87 -10.52
N ARG A 138 0.04 7.83 -9.98
CA ARG A 138 -1.04 6.94 -10.44
C ARG A 138 -1.43 7.13 -11.90
N ARG A 139 -1.15 8.27 -12.54
CA ARG A 139 -1.40 8.45 -13.98
C ARG A 139 -0.59 7.49 -14.86
N GLN A 140 0.43 6.85 -14.30
CA GLN A 140 1.29 5.91 -15.01
C GLN A 140 0.73 4.47 -15.04
N TYR A 141 -0.36 4.18 -14.31
CA TYR A 141 -0.95 2.84 -14.27
C TYR A 141 -2.45 2.84 -14.02
N VAL A 142 -3.12 1.74 -14.38
CA VAL A 142 -4.56 1.56 -14.19
C VAL A 142 -4.81 0.60 -13.03
N ILE A 143 -5.79 0.93 -12.19
CA ILE A 143 -6.32 0.04 -11.15
C ILE A 143 -7.58 -0.58 -11.74
N PRO A 144 -7.60 -1.89 -12.09
CA PRO A 144 -8.73 -2.51 -12.77
C PRO A 144 -10.07 -2.31 -12.04
N GLU A 145 -10.03 -2.38 -10.70
CA GLU A 145 -11.21 -2.27 -9.84
C GLU A 145 -11.81 -0.85 -9.79
N ARG A 146 -11.11 0.14 -10.36
CA ARG A 146 -11.63 1.50 -10.52
C ARG A 146 -12.06 1.81 -11.95
N ALA A 147 -11.66 0.97 -12.91
CA ALA A 147 -11.97 1.13 -14.33
C ALA A 147 -13.27 0.41 -14.72
N GLU A 148 -13.56 -0.71 -14.05
CA GLU A 148 -14.76 -1.50 -14.25
C GLU A 148 -15.61 -1.49 -12.97
N PRO A 149 -16.95 -1.33 -13.04
CA PRO A 149 -17.83 -1.52 -11.89
C PRO A 149 -17.88 -2.97 -11.40
N LEU A 150 -18.12 -3.18 -10.11
CA LEU A 150 -18.16 -4.50 -9.50
C LEU A 150 -19.20 -5.42 -10.17
N GLU A 151 -20.38 -4.90 -10.48
CA GLU A 151 -21.49 -5.63 -11.10
C GLU A 151 -21.10 -6.20 -12.47
N SER A 152 -20.42 -5.38 -13.29
CA SER A 152 -19.87 -5.81 -14.59
C SER A 152 -18.81 -6.89 -14.41
N ALA A 153 -17.96 -6.76 -13.38
CA ALA A 153 -16.93 -7.75 -13.13
C ALA A 153 -17.51 -9.09 -12.65
N LEU A 154 -18.58 -9.05 -11.86
CA LEU A 154 -19.27 -10.23 -11.32
C LEU A 154 -20.14 -10.96 -12.35
N SER A 155 -20.64 -10.27 -13.38
CA SER A 155 -21.45 -10.90 -14.43
C SER A 155 -20.71 -11.95 -15.26
N ARG A 156 -19.38 -12.03 -15.12
CA ARG A 156 -18.55 -13.10 -15.68
C ARG A 156 -18.71 -14.45 -14.98
N TYR A 157 -19.24 -14.44 -13.76
CA TYR A 157 -19.24 -15.60 -12.85
C TYR A 157 -20.61 -15.93 -12.28
N LEU A 158 -21.51 -14.94 -12.18
CA LEU A 158 -22.81 -15.08 -11.54
C LEU A 158 -23.94 -14.62 -12.46
N PRO A 159 -25.14 -15.22 -12.33
CA PRO A 159 -26.34 -14.73 -13.00
C PRO A 159 -26.79 -13.37 -12.42
N ALA A 160 -27.52 -12.59 -13.22
CA ALA A 160 -27.96 -11.25 -12.85
C ALA A 160 -28.81 -11.21 -11.57
N GLN A 161 -29.61 -12.25 -11.30
CA GLN A 161 -30.43 -12.35 -10.10
C GLN A 161 -29.59 -12.40 -8.81
N ASP A 162 -28.51 -13.18 -8.82
CA ASP A 162 -27.60 -13.30 -7.68
C ASP A 162 -26.86 -11.99 -7.42
N ILE A 163 -26.45 -11.30 -8.48
CA ILE A 163 -25.81 -9.98 -8.39
C ILE A 163 -26.76 -8.95 -7.79
N ALA A 164 -28.02 -8.91 -8.24
CA ALA A 164 -29.01 -7.97 -7.73
C ALA A 164 -29.22 -8.12 -6.21
N GLY A 165 -29.31 -9.37 -5.72
CA GLY A 165 -29.39 -9.65 -4.28
C GLY A 165 -28.12 -9.27 -3.52
N LEU A 166 -26.94 -9.56 -4.09
CA LEU A 166 -25.65 -9.23 -3.50
C LEU A 166 -25.44 -7.72 -3.33
N MET A 167 -25.85 -6.92 -4.31
CA MET A 167 -25.67 -5.46 -4.29
C MET A 167 -26.44 -4.76 -3.16
N GLN A 168 -27.44 -5.42 -2.58
CA GLN A 168 -28.19 -4.92 -1.42
C GLN A 168 -27.51 -5.21 -0.07
N THR A 169 -26.37 -5.92 -0.07
CA THR A 169 -25.65 -6.28 1.15
C THR A 169 -24.48 -5.35 1.42
N ASP A 170 -24.18 -5.12 2.69
CA ASP A 170 -23.03 -4.33 3.12
C ASP A 170 -21.72 -5.06 2.78
N ASP A 171 -21.54 -6.26 3.33
CA ASP A 171 -20.37 -7.10 3.10
C ASP A 171 -20.62 -8.14 1.99
N LYS A 172 -20.29 -7.72 0.77
CA LYS A 172 -20.47 -8.52 -0.45
C LYS A 172 -19.55 -9.75 -0.44
N ALA A 173 -18.31 -9.63 0.03
CA ALA A 173 -17.40 -10.76 0.03
C ALA A 173 -17.83 -11.84 1.04
N ALA A 174 -18.24 -11.45 2.26
CA ALA A 174 -18.73 -12.41 3.24
C ALA A 174 -20.02 -13.10 2.75
N GLN A 175 -20.93 -12.33 2.15
CA GLN A 175 -22.17 -12.88 1.59
C GLN A 175 -21.89 -13.90 0.47
N MET A 176 -20.87 -13.68 -0.35
CA MET A 176 -20.44 -14.62 -1.38
C MET A 176 -19.97 -15.97 -0.79
N LEU A 177 -19.20 -15.96 0.31
CA LEU A 177 -18.82 -17.20 1.00
C LEU A 177 -20.03 -17.89 1.66
N ALA A 178 -20.98 -17.12 2.19
CA ALA A 178 -22.23 -17.68 2.71
C ALA A 178 -23.06 -18.37 1.61
N MET A 179 -23.13 -17.78 0.41
CA MET A 179 -23.74 -18.40 -0.76
C MET A 179 -23.01 -19.67 -1.20
N GLN A 180 -21.68 -19.67 -1.15
CA GLN A 180 -20.87 -20.86 -1.42
C GLN A 180 -21.16 -21.99 -0.42
N GLY A 181 -21.27 -21.67 0.88
CA GLY A 181 -21.64 -22.64 1.91
C GLY A 181 -23.02 -23.26 1.66
N ARG A 182 -24.02 -22.46 1.26
CA ARG A 182 -25.34 -22.97 0.86
C ARG A 182 -25.27 -23.88 -0.37
N ALA A 183 -24.45 -23.54 -1.36
CA ALA A 183 -24.26 -24.39 -2.54
C ALA A 183 -23.64 -25.74 -2.18
N VAL A 184 -22.60 -25.75 -1.34
CA VAL A 184 -21.98 -26.99 -0.82
C VAL A 184 -22.96 -27.82 0.01
N ARG A 185 -23.81 -27.17 0.82
CA ARG A 185 -24.87 -27.87 1.55
C ARG A 185 -25.88 -28.54 0.61
N GLY A 186 -26.30 -27.84 -0.44
CA GLY A 186 -27.19 -28.40 -1.47
C GLY A 186 -26.60 -29.64 -2.16
N LEU A 187 -25.28 -29.70 -2.37
CA LEU A 187 -24.61 -30.89 -2.91
C LEU A 187 -24.72 -32.09 -1.95
N LEU A 188 -24.58 -31.87 -0.64
CA LEU A 188 -24.76 -32.92 0.35
C LEU A 188 -26.21 -33.40 0.39
N ASP A 189 -27.17 -32.48 0.43
CA ASP A 189 -28.60 -32.82 0.49
C ASP A 189 -29.07 -33.56 -0.77
N ALA A 190 -28.44 -33.30 -1.92
CA ALA A 190 -28.66 -34.03 -3.18
C ALA A 190 -27.89 -35.36 -3.29
N GLY A 191 -27.11 -35.75 -2.28
CA GLY A 191 -26.27 -36.95 -2.30
C GLY A 191 -25.11 -36.91 -3.31
N ALA A 192 -24.75 -35.72 -3.80
CA ALA A 192 -23.69 -35.52 -4.79
C ALA A 192 -22.28 -35.60 -4.19
N ILE A 193 -22.18 -35.39 -2.88
CA ILE A 193 -20.95 -35.50 -2.09
C ILE A 193 -21.27 -36.20 -0.77
N THR A 194 -20.26 -36.84 -0.18
CA THR A 194 -20.31 -37.48 1.13
C THR A 194 -20.20 -36.47 2.26
N ALA A 195 -20.52 -36.88 3.49
CA ALA A 195 -20.35 -36.05 4.68
C ALA A 195 -18.87 -35.65 4.92
N ALA A 196 -17.92 -36.51 4.55
CA ALA A 196 -16.49 -36.22 4.69
C ALA A 196 -16.04 -35.14 3.68
N GLU A 197 -16.48 -35.23 2.43
CA GLU A 197 -16.19 -34.22 1.40
C GLU A 197 -16.87 -32.88 1.72
N TYR A 198 -18.11 -32.90 2.22
CA TYR A 198 -18.79 -31.71 2.74
C TYR A 198 -18.00 -31.05 3.86
N ALA A 199 -17.49 -31.84 4.82
CA ALA A 199 -16.70 -31.32 5.93
C ALA A 199 -15.40 -30.65 5.44
N GLU A 200 -14.71 -31.23 4.46
CA GLU A 200 -13.49 -30.64 3.90
C GLU A 200 -13.78 -29.34 3.13
N LEU A 201 -14.80 -29.32 2.27
CA LEU A 201 -15.25 -28.11 1.56
C LEU A 201 -15.62 -27.01 2.56
N ASN A 202 -16.43 -27.33 3.57
CA ASN A 202 -16.84 -26.34 4.58
C ASN A 202 -15.66 -25.84 5.43
N SER A 203 -14.69 -26.71 5.72
CA SER A 203 -13.43 -26.33 6.38
C SER A 203 -12.64 -25.32 5.55
N ARG A 204 -12.60 -25.47 4.22
CA ARG A 204 -11.98 -24.48 3.34
C ARG A 204 -12.73 -23.16 3.26
N ILE A 205 -14.06 -23.18 3.26
CA ILE A 205 -14.85 -21.94 3.32
C ILE A 205 -14.55 -21.17 4.60
N ARG A 206 -14.45 -21.86 5.75
CA ARG A 206 -14.05 -21.26 7.02
C ARG A 206 -12.65 -20.61 6.93
N GLU A 207 -11.67 -21.32 6.37
CA GLU A 207 -10.33 -20.76 6.17
C GLU A 207 -10.34 -19.50 5.30
N LEU A 208 -11.10 -19.49 4.19
CA LEU A 208 -11.23 -18.32 3.32
C LEU A 208 -11.89 -17.14 4.04
N LEU A 209 -12.87 -17.40 4.90
CA LEU A 209 -13.52 -16.39 5.73
C LEU A 209 -12.54 -15.79 6.76
N ASP A 210 -11.72 -16.64 7.40
CA ASP A 210 -10.68 -16.21 8.34
C ASP A 210 -9.61 -15.34 7.65
N LEU A 211 -9.22 -15.70 6.42
CA LEU A 211 -8.28 -14.92 5.60
C LEU A 211 -8.88 -13.60 5.13
N GLN A 212 -10.15 -13.59 4.74
CA GLN A 212 -10.90 -12.37 4.43
C GLN A 212 -10.92 -11.42 5.64
N GLY A 213 -11.28 -11.90 6.82
CA GLY A 213 -11.32 -11.08 8.04
C GLY A 213 -9.94 -10.50 8.40
N GLN A 214 -8.85 -11.25 8.16
CA GLN A 214 -7.49 -10.73 8.30
C GLN A 214 -7.19 -9.59 7.31
N ALA A 215 -7.56 -9.75 6.03
CA ALA A 215 -7.37 -8.72 5.02
C ALA A 215 -8.19 -7.45 5.33
N GLU A 216 -9.45 -7.63 5.75
CA GLU A 216 -10.33 -6.54 6.19
C GLU A 216 -9.78 -5.81 7.40
N ARG A 217 -9.22 -6.53 8.38
CA ARG A 217 -8.58 -5.90 9.53
C ARG A 217 -7.42 -4.99 9.09
N ILE A 218 -6.59 -5.46 8.18
CA ILE A 218 -5.49 -4.68 7.59
C ILE A 218 -6.01 -3.53 6.71
N LYS A 219 -7.22 -3.61 6.14
CA LYS A 219 -7.81 -2.50 5.40
C LYS A 219 -8.41 -1.44 6.33
N ASN A 220 -9.18 -1.88 7.33
CA ASN A 220 -10.09 -1.03 8.10
C ASN A 220 -9.45 -0.44 9.37
N PHE A 221 -8.38 -1.05 9.90
CA PHE A 221 -7.73 -0.58 11.14
C PHE A 221 -6.28 -0.15 10.87
N PRO A 222 -6.04 1.12 10.47
CA PRO A 222 -4.71 1.60 10.09
C PRO A 222 -3.74 1.67 11.27
N TYR A 223 -2.50 2.07 10.97
CA TYR A 223 -1.54 2.43 11.99
C TYR A 223 -2.12 3.51 12.93
N PRO A 224 -1.99 3.38 14.26
CA PRO A 224 -2.57 4.32 15.21
C PRO A 224 -2.19 5.77 14.90
N ARG A 225 -3.20 6.61 14.70
CA ARG A 225 -3.03 7.99 14.19
C ARG A 225 -2.28 8.90 15.16
N GLN A 226 -2.35 8.62 16.46
CA GLN A 226 -1.57 9.32 17.49
C GLN A 226 -0.05 9.16 17.28
N TYR A 227 0.40 7.97 16.88
CA TYR A 227 1.81 7.77 16.56
C TYR A 227 2.18 8.40 15.22
N ALA A 228 1.27 8.38 14.23
CA ALA A 228 1.51 9.03 12.95
C ALA A 228 1.73 10.54 13.10
N ILE A 229 0.92 11.23 13.91
CA ILE A 229 1.06 12.68 14.12
C ILE A 229 2.35 13.03 14.89
N ILE A 230 2.76 12.21 15.86
CA ILE A 230 4.02 12.39 16.59
C ILE A 230 5.21 12.33 15.60
N ASN A 231 5.23 11.34 14.71
CA ASN A 231 6.26 11.25 13.67
C ASN A 231 6.37 12.54 12.85
N THR A 232 5.23 13.03 12.36
CA THR A 232 5.18 14.25 11.56
C THR A 232 5.61 15.49 12.33
N LEU A 233 5.26 15.60 13.62
CA LEU A 233 5.70 16.69 14.46
C LEU A 233 7.23 16.71 14.61
N PHE A 234 7.84 15.56 14.88
CA PHE A 234 9.30 15.44 15.04
C PHE A 234 10.04 15.79 13.75
N VAL A 235 9.63 15.19 12.62
CA VAL A 235 10.25 15.45 11.31
C VAL A 235 10.13 16.94 10.95
N ARG A 236 8.95 17.55 11.12
CA ARG A 236 8.75 18.97 10.81
C ARG A 236 9.58 19.87 11.73
N SER A 237 9.57 19.59 13.03
CA SER A 237 10.35 20.37 14.01
C SER A 237 11.84 20.30 13.70
N PHE A 238 12.35 19.12 13.36
CA PHE A 238 13.73 18.93 12.94
C PHE A 238 14.05 19.70 11.65
N CYS A 239 13.21 19.60 10.62
CA CYS A 239 13.44 20.29 9.34
C CYS A 239 13.41 21.82 9.48
N VAL A 240 12.62 22.36 10.41
CA VAL A 240 12.61 23.79 10.72
C VAL A 240 13.87 24.18 11.51
N ALA A 241 14.27 23.41 12.51
CA ALA A 241 15.40 23.76 13.39
C ALA A 241 16.77 23.59 12.70
N LEU A 242 16.92 22.60 11.83
CA LEU A 242 18.18 22.25 11.17
C LEU A 242 18.88 23.41 10.46
N PRO A 243 18.24 24.18 9.57
CA PRO A 243 18.91 25.26 8.86
C PRO A 243 19.37 26.40 9.79
N PHE A 244 18.67 26.67 10.91
CA PHE A 244 19.14 27.65 11.91
C PHE A 244 20.41 27.18 12.63
N GLY A 245 20.52 25.88 12.93
CA GLY A 245 21.73 25.32 13.54
C GLY A 245 22.93 25.34 12.58
N LEU A 246 22.72 24.90 11.34
CA LEU A 246 23.78 24.85 10.34
C LEU A 246 24.26 26.25 9.92
N THR A 247 23.35 27.24 9.82
CA THR A 247 23.72 28.62 9.45
C THR A 247 24.75 29.20 10.43
N GLY A 248 24.53 29.06 11.73
CA GLY A 248 25.49 29.52 12.75
C GLY A 248 26.83 28.80 12.67
N GLN A 249 26.79 27.47 12.52
CA GLN A 249 27.99 26.64 12.43
C GLN A 249 28.87 27.01 11.22
N PHE A 250 28.28 27.12 10.03
CA PHE A 250 29.02 27.47 8.82
C PHE A 250 29.45 28.93 8.80
N ALA A 251 28.67 29.84 9.40
CA ALA A 251 29.07 31.24 9.56
C ALA A 251 30.30 31.38 10.46
N GLN A 252 30.39 30.60 11.54
CA GLN A 252 31.56 30.57 12.42
C GLN A 252 32.80 30.01 11.71
N LEU A 253 32.64 28.88 10.99
CA LEU A 253 33.75 28.26 10.24
C LEU A 253 34.37 29.20 9.19
N GLY A 254 33.57 30.09 8.61
CA GLY A 254 34.01 31.07 7.62
C GLY A 254 34.72 32.30 8.20
N GLN A 255 34.85 32.44 9.52
CA GLN A 255 35.54 33.59 10.14
C GLN A 255 37.06 33.51 9.98
N ASP A 256 37.62 32.29 10.00
CA ASP A 256 39.06 32.05 9.90
C ASP A 256 39.54 31.87 8.45
N ILE A 257 38.62 31.90 7.49
CA ILE A 257 38.90 31.65 6.07
C ILE A 257 38.92 32.98 5.31
N GLY A 258 40.13 33.39 4.90
CA GLY A 258 40.33 34.55 4.04
C GLY A 258 40.03 34.27 2.56
N GLY A 259 39.92 35.33 1.76
CA GLY A 259 39.71 35.26 0.30
C GLY A 259 38.25 35.41 -0.13
N TYR A 260 37.92 34.99 -1.35
CA TYR A 260 36.60 35.17 -1.97
C TYR A 260 35.44 34.48 -1.23
N MET A 261 35.74 33.50 -0.37
CA MET A 261 34.76 32.76 0.45
C MET A 261 34.47 33.41 1.80
N GLN A 262 35.19 34.48 2.16
CA GLN A 262 35.04 35.14 3.46
C GLN A 262 33.62 35.68 3.62
N GLY A 263 32.94 35.28 4.69
CA GLY A 263 31.56 35.66 4.96
C GLY A 263 30.51 34.99 4.08
N GLN A 264 30.86 34.19 3.07
CA GLN A 264 29.91 33.49 2.20
C GLN A 264 29.60 32.05 2.66
N MET A 265 30.35 31.51 3.62
CA MET A 265 30.20 30.12 4.05
C MET A 265 28.81 29.78 4.61
N ALA A 266 28.09 30.74 5.20
CA ALA A 266 26.74 30.48 5.72
C ALA A 266 25.77 29.97 4.63
N TRP A 267 26.01 30.28 3.35
CA TRP A 267 25.21 29.77 2.23
C TRP A 267 25.32 28.25 2.04
N LEU A 268 26.40 27.61 2.52
CA LEU A 268 26.51 26.15 2.54
C LEU A 268 25.48 25.51 3.47
N ALA A 269 24.91 26.24 4.43
CA ALA A 269 23.82 25.72 5.25
C ALA A 269 22.59 25.32 4.42
N VAL A 270 22.35 25.96 3.27
CA VAL A 270 21.20 25.65 2.40
C VAL A 270 21.28 24.24 1.80
N PRO A 271 22.29 23.89 0.96
CA PRO A 271 22.34 22.56 0.37
C PRO A 271 22.45 21.45 1.42
N PHE A 272 23.19 21.65 2.51
CA PHE A 272 23.32 20.65 3.57
C PHE A 272 22.03 20.44 4.36
N SER A 273 21.33 21.52 4.75
CA SER A 273 20.02 21.39 5.42
C SER A 273 19.00 20.72 4.52
N VAL A 274 18.94 21.10 3.23
CA VAL A 274 18.01 20.51 2.27
C VAL A 274 18.26 19.01 2.09
N ILE A 275 19.51 18.58 1.90
CA ILE A 275 19.83 17.15 1.72
C ILE A 275 19.45 16.35 2.97
N ILE A 276 19.87 16.80 4.16
CA ILE A 276 19.60 16.09 5.40
C ILE A 276 18.09 16.05 5.68
N SER A 277 17.38 17.17 5.62
CA SER A 277 15.93 17.22 5.80
C SER A 277 15.17 16.42 4.73
N TRP A 278 15.69 16.37 3.51
CA TRP A 278 15.10 15.57 2.43
C TRP A 278 15.16 14.08 2.75
N ILE A 279 16.24 13.59 3.36
CA ILE A 279 16.34 12.19 3.81
C ILE A 279 15.22 11.86 4.80
N TYR A 280 15.03 12.66 5.86
CA TYR A 280 13.99 12.41 6.86
C TYR A 280 12.57 12.51 6.29
N THR A 281 12.30 13.57 5.52
CA THR A 281 10.97 13.76 4.91
C THR A 281 10.64 12.71 3.85
N SER A 282 11.65 12.18 3.17
CA SER A 282 11.53 11.05 2.25
C SER A 282 11.24 9.75 2.98
N LEU A 283 11.96 9.45 4.06
CA LEU A 283 11.71 8.27 4.90
C LEU A 283 10.29 8.29 5.49
N GLU A 284 9.82 9.45 5.95
CA GLU A 284 8.43 9.62 6.41
C GLU A 284 7.42 9.33 5.29
N GLN A 285 7.67 9.86 4.08
CA GLN A 285 6.78 9.68 2.92
C GLN A 285 6.73 8.22 2.45
N VAL A 286 7.88 7.53 2.45
CA VAL A 286 7.95 6.09 2.17
C VAL A 286 7.14 5.31 3.19
N GLY A 287 7.32 5.61 4.49
CA GLY A 287 6.57 4.98 5.57
C GLY A 287 5.05 5.13 5.42
N GLU A 288 4.57 6.33 5.09
CA GLU A 288 3.15 6.61 4.80
C GLU A 288 2.63 5.84 3.59
N SER A 289 3.40 5.82 2.50
CA SER A 289 3.00 5.08 1.29
C SER A 289 2.96 3.56 1.47
N THR A 290 3.70 3.03 2.46
CA THR A 290 3.76 1.60 2.77
C THR A 290 2.70 1.20 3.82
N GLU A 291 2.03 2.16 4.45
CA GLU A 291 1.08 1.89 5.53
C GLU A 291 -0.19 1.16 5.07
N ASN A 292 -0.61 1.42 3.82
CA ASN A 292 -1.89 0.92 3.30
C ASN A 292 -1.63 0.00 2.08
N PRO A 293 -1.60 -1.33 2.27
CA PRO A 293 -1.12 -2.27 1.26
C PRO A 293 -2.13 -2.60 0.15
N PHE A 294 -3.32 -1.98 0.15
CA PHE A 294 -4.43 -2.32 -0.74
C PHE A 294 -5.03 -1.13 -1.51
N GLU A 295 -4.41 0.05 -1.49
CA GLU A 295 -4.94 1.24 -2.19
C GLU A 295 -4.90 1.12 -3.73
N GLY A 296 -4.02 0.26 -4.24
CA GLY A 296 -3.70 0.08 -5.65
C GLY A 296 -2.46 0.84 -6.08
N SER A 297 -1.62 1.27 -5.12
CA SER A 297 -0.36 1.93 -5.40
C SER A 297 0.62 1.00 -6.11
N ALA A 298 1.66 1.58 -6.72
CA ALA A 298 2.70 0.79 -7.36
C ALA A 298 3.38 -0.15 -6.36
N ASN A 299 3.54 0.20 -5.08
CA ASN A 299 4.23 -0.64 -4.09
C ASN A 299 3.31 -1.60 -3.32
N ASP A 300 2.00 -1.49 -3.52
CA ASP A 300 1.02 -2.30 -2.81
C ASP A 300 1.08 -3.77 -3.19
N VAL A 301 0.47 -4.63 -2.36
CA VAL A 301 0.27 -6.03 -2.68
C VAL A 301 -0.49 -6.13 -4.02
N PRO A 302 0.00 -6.89 -5.00
CA PRO A 302 -0.55 -6.91 -6.35
C PRO A 302 -1.80 -7.80 -6.43
N ILE A 303 -2.80 -7.54 -5.58
CA ILE A 303 -4.00 -8.37 -5.41
C ILE A 303 -4.78 -8.59 -6.71
N SER A 304 -4.77 -7.60 -7.62
CA SER A 304 -5.36 -7.72 -8.96
C SER A 304 -4.65 -8.77 -9.80
N ARG A 305 -3.31 -8.78 -9.79
CA ARG A 305 -2.51 -9.77 -10.52
C ARG A 305 -2.61 -11.15 -9.87
N LEU A 306 -2.60 -11.21 -8.54
CA LEU A 306 -2.79 -12.47 -7.81
C LEU A 306 -4.16 -13.07 -8.09
N SER A 307 -5.21 -12.24 -8.18
CA SER A 307 -6.56 -12.71 -8.49
C SER A 307 -6.66 -13.28 -9.90
N VAL A 308 -6.06 -12.62 -10.91
CA VAL A 308 -5.98 -13.16 -12.28
C VAL A 308 -5.14 -14.44 -12.32
N MET A 309 -4.07 -14.54 -11.53
CA MET A 309 -3.27 -15.77 -11.44
C MET A 309 -4.10 -16.94 -10.88
N ILE A 310 -4.84 -16.72 -9.80
CA ILE A 310 -5.78 -17.71 -9.26
C ILE A 310 -6.81 -18.11 -10.32
N GLU A 311 -7.41 -17.13 -11.01
CA GLU A 311 -8.40 -17.39 -12.05
C GLU A 311 -7.83 -18.27 -13.18
N ARG A 312 -6.61 -17.97 -13.64
CA ARG A 312 -5.92 -18.78 -14.64
C ARG A 312 -5.67 -20.21 -14.15
N ASP A 313 -5.14 -20.36 -12.94
CA ASP A 313 -4.82 -21.68 -12.38
C ASP A 313 -6.09 -22.53 -12.26
N LEU A 314 -7.18 -21.94 -11.76
CA LEU A 314 -8.46 -22.64 -11.61
C LEU A 314 -9.10 -23.00 -12.95
N LYS A 315 -9.09 -22.10 -13.93
CA LYS A 315 -9.58 -22.38 -15.29
C LYS A 315 -8.75 -23.46 -15.97
N GLN A 316 -7.43 -23.47 -15.76
CA GLN A 316 -6.53 -24.47 -16.31
C GLN A 316 -6.74 -25.84 -15.68
N MET A 317 -6.93 -25.92 -14.35
CA MET A 317 -7.30 -27.17 -13.66
C MET A 317 -8.64 -27.73 -14.16
N ALA A 318 -9.58 -26.86 -14.53
CA ALA A 318 -10.85 -27.24 -15.14
C ALA A 318 -10.77 -27.55 -16.66
N GLY A 319 -9.57 -27.51 -17.26
CA GLY A 319 -9.36 -27.85 -18.68
C GLY A 319 -9.69 -26.74 -19.69
N SER A 320 -9.90 -25.50 -19.25
CA SER A 320 -10.17 -24.37 -20.15
C SER A 320 -8.91 -23.94 -20.92
N ALA A 321 -9.01 -23.87 -22.25
CA ALA A 321 -7.97 -23.29 -23.11
C ALA A 321 -8.00 -21.75 -23.13
N ASN A 322 -9.14 -21.14 -22.81
CA ASN A 322 -9.29 -19.68 -22.78
C ASN A 322 -8.92 -19.16 -21.39
N LEU A 323 -7.70 -18.64 -21.26
CA LEU A 323 -7.14 -18.13 -20.02
C LEU A 323 -7.00 -16.60 -20.10
N PRO A 324 -7.43 -15.85 -19.07
CA PRO A 324 -7.30 -14.39 -19.07
C PRO A 324 -5.83 -13.99 -19.12
N ALA A 325 -5.51 -12.93 -19.87
CA ALA A 325 -4.15 -12.40 -19.94
C ALA A 325 -3.70 -11.90 -18.55
N LEU A 326 -2.45 -12.18 -18.18
CA LEU A 326 -1.89 -11.59 -16.97
C LEU A 326 -1.77 -10.08 -17.19
N PRO A 327 -2.29 -9.24 -16.27
CA PRO A 327 -2.06 -7.81 -16.36
C PRO A 327 -0.56 -7.54 -16.32
N ALA A 328 -0.11 -6.62 -17.16
CA ALA A 328 1.28 -6.18 -17.16
C ALA A 328 1.69 -5.81 -15.73
N SER A 329 2.90 -6.20 -15.30
CA SER A 329 3.47 -5.62 -14.09
C SER A 329 3.40 -4.11 -14.22
N VAL A 330 3.04 -3.41 -13.14
CA VAL A 330 3.09 -1.95 -13.07
C VAL A 330 4.55 -1.52 -13.10
N ILE A 331 5.16 -1.60 -14.28
CA ILE A 331 6.07 -0.66 -14.96
C ILE A 331 6.01 -1.03 -16.45
N ALA A 332 5.35 -0.20 -17.24
CA ALA A 332 5.81 0.06 -18.59
C ALA A 332 6.56 1.40 -18.50
N LEU A 333 7.87 1.35 -18.72
CA LEU A 333 8.75 2.34 -19.38
C LEU A 333 10.22 1.92 -19.22
#